data_AF-F6J659-F1
#
_entry.id   AF-F6J659-F1
#
_cell.length_a   1.000
_cell.length_b   1.000
_cell.length_c   1.000
_cell.angle_alpha   90.00
_cell.angle_beta   90.00
_cell.angle_gamma   90.00
#
_symmetry.space_group_name_H-M   'P 1'
#
loop_
_entity.id
_entity.type
_entity.pdbx_description
1 polymer ?
#
loop_
_entity_poly.entity_id
_entity_poly.type
_entity_poly.pdbx_seq_one_letter_code
_entity_poly.pdbx_strand_id
1 'polypeptide(L)'
;GFTFMYIYLLSRVGEQMAAKMRQDLFTQIVVQDIAFFDENRTGELVNRLTADVQDFKTSFKQFVSQGLRSAAQLIGGSISLFMISPHMAAIALASVPCVVMFMTYLGKKLRHLSKSSQAQAERATGVCEEALSNIRTVRSSACEYREMQLFEAETNEAARLAQKLGYGIAIFQGLTNFFLNTLVLSTLFMGGHLMSTESLSPGALMAFLVASQGVQRSLAQGSILLGTMIRGMSAGSRVF
;
A
#
# COMPACT_ATOMS: atom_id res chain seq x y z
N GLY A 1 28.33 -0.70 -3.34
CA GLY A 1 28.63 0.56 -4.07
C GLY A 1 27.38 1.22 -4.58
N PHE A 2 26.78 0.70 -5.67
CA PHE A 2 25.68 1.35 -6.40
C PHE A 2 24.43 1.61 -5.54
N THR A 3 24.00 0.64 -4.71
CA THR A 3 22.84 0.81 -3.82
C THR A 3 23.06 1.89 -2.75
N PHE A 4 24.29 2.00 -2.22
CA PHE A 4 24.62 3.02 -1.23
C PHE A 4 24.63 4.42 -1.86
N MET A 5 25.24 4.56 -3.04
CA MET A 5 25.23 5.79 -3.84
C MET A 5 23.80 6.22 -4.18
N TYR A 6 22.97 5.28 -4.62
CA TYR A 6 21.56 5.51 -4.95
C TYR A 6 20.75 5.99 -3.73
N ILE A 7 20.84 5.28 -2.61
CA ILE A 7 20.12 5.65 -1.38
C ILE A 7 20.60 7.02 -0.88
N TYR A 8 21.90 7.30 -0.98
CA TYR A 8 22.47 8.59 -0.58
C TYR A 8 21.97 9.74 -1.47
N LEU A 9 22.04 9.61 -2.79
CA LEU A 9 21.51 10.62 -3.72
C LEU A 9 20.01 10.83 -3.53
N LEU A 10 19.24 9.75 -3.43
CA LEU A 10 17.81 9.82 -3.22
C LEU A 10 17.46 10.49 -1.89
N SER A 11 18.24 10.19 -0.84
CA SER A 11 18.06 10.83 0.46
C SER A 11 18.38 12.32 0.39
N ARG A 12 19.45 12.72 -0.30
CA ARG A 12 19.86 14.11 -0.46
C ARG A 12 18.85 14.93 -1.26
N VAL A 13 18.38 14.40 -2.39
CA VAL A 13 17.36 15.04 -3.23
C VAL A 13 16.03 15.13 -2.48
N GLY A 14 15.63 14.05 -1.79
CA GLY A 14 14.42 14.05 -0.97
C GLY A 14 14.47 15.06 0.17
N GLU A 15 15.63 15.25 0.81
CA GLU A 15 15.81 16.27 1.86
C GLU A 15 15.73 17.70 1.29
N GLN A 16 16.36 17.95 0.14
CA GLN A 16 16.32 19.26 -0.52
C GLN A 16 14.91 19.61 -1.00
N MET A 17 14.18 18.65 -1.58
CA MET A 17 12.78 18.85 -1.96
C MET A 17 11.89 19.11 -0.75
N ALA A 18 12.05 18.34 0.32
CA ALA A 18 11.29 18.55 1.55
C ALA A 18 11.56 19.92 2.18
N ALA A 19 12.82 20.36 2.20
CA ALA A 19 13.19 21.69 2.68
C ALA A 19 12.55 22.79 1.83
N LYS A 20 12.56 22.64 0.50
CA LYS A 20 11.94 23.60 -0.43
C LYS A 20 10.42 23.66 -0.27
N MET A 21 9.76 22.52 -0.12
CA MET A 21 8.32 22.46 0.17
C MET A 21 7.97 23.12 1.50
N ARG A 22 8.78 22.94 2.56
CA ARG A 22 8.56 23.65 3.83
C ARG A 22 8.71 25.16 3.68
N GLN A 23 9.71 25.60 2.92
CA GLN A 23 9.91 27.03 2.65
C GLN A 23 8.75 27.62 1.86
N ASP A 24 8.35 26.99 0.75
CA ASP A 24 7.23 27.46 -0.07
C ASP A 24 5.91 27.45 0.72
N LEU A 25 5.61 26.39 1.48
CA LEU A 25 4.42 26.33 2.32
C LEU A 25 4.43 27.38 3.42
N PHE A 26 5.57 27.61 4.07
CA PHE A 26 5.68 28.65 5.10
C PHE A 26 5.46 30.04 4.52
N THR A 27 6.04 30.34 3.35
CA THR A 27 5.81 31.61 2.65
C THR A 27 4.35 31.79 2.27
N GLN A 28 3.68 30.75 1.75
CA GLN A 28 2.27 30.81 1.38
C GLN A 28 1.34 30.99 2.60
N ILE A 29 1.64 30.32 3.72
CA ILE A 29 0.86 30.46 4.96
C ILE A 29 1.01 31.87 5.54
N VAL A 30 2.21 32.45 5.53
CA VAL A 30 2.46 33.78 6.10
C VAL A 30 1.76 34.91 5.33
N VAL A 31 1.51 34.71 4.02
CA VAL A 31 0.87 35.71 3.14
C VAL A 31 -0.67 35.55 3.09
N GLN A 32 -1.23 34.52 3.74
CA GLN A 32 -2.67 34.28 3.81
C GLN A 32 -3.43 35.29 4.66
N ASP A 33 -4.72 35.47 4.37
CA ASP A 33 -5.59 36.41 5.07
C ASP A 33 -5.90 35.96 6.50
N ILE A 34 -6.20 36.91 7.39
CA ILE A 34 -6.53 36.63 8.80
C ILE A 34 -7.74 35.70 8.93
N ALA A 35 -8.70 35.77 8.00
CA ALA A 35 -9.85 34.86 7.94
C ALA A 35 -9.43 33.38 7.80
N PHE A 36 -8.33 33.09 7.09
CA PHE A 36 -7.79 31.74 6.97
C PHE A 36 -7.20 31.23 8.30
N PHE A 37 -6.65 32.12 9.12
CA PHE A 37 -6.13 31.80 10.45
C PHE A 37 -7.23 31.67 11.51
N ASP A 38 -8.38 32.33 11.33
CA ASP A 38 -9.56 32.15 12.18
C ASP A 38 -10.22 30.78 11.93
N GLU A 39 -10.18 30.29 10.70
CA GLU A 39 -10.77 29.00 10.31
C GLU A 39 -9.82 27.81 10.57
N ASN A 40 -8.50 28.00 10.45
CA ASN A 40 -7.50 26.94 10.62
C ASN A 40 -6.67 27.14 11.90
N ARG A 41 -6.71 26.15 12.81
CA ARG A 41 -5.91 26.20 14.04
C ARG A 41 -4.41 26.23 13.72
N THR A 42 -3.67 27.09 14.40
CA THR A 42 -2.19 27.22 14.23
C THR A 42 -1.46 25.89 14.41
N GLY A 43 -1.95 25.02 15.32
CA GLY A 43 -1.40 23.68 15.52
C GLY A 43 -1.56 22.74 14.32
N GLU A 44 -2.61 22.89 13.53
CA GLU A 44 -2.86 22.10 12.32
C GLU A 44 -1.93 22.54 11.18
N LEU A 45 -1.69 23.84 11.05
CA LEU A 45 -0.74 24.41 10.09
C LEU A 45 0.70 23.95 10.36
N VAL A 46 1.11 23.93 11.64
CA VAL A 46 2.44 23.40 12.05
C VAL A 46 2.53 21.89 11.79
N ASN A 47 1.44 21.15 12.04
CA ASN A 47 1.39 19.72 11.78
C ASN A 47 1.52 19.44 10.26
N ARG A 48 0.82 20.17 9.40
CA ARG A 48 0.98 20.08 7.94
C ARG A 48 2.42 20.37 7.49
N LEU A 49 3.03 21.43 8.02
CA LEU A 49 4.41 21.80 7.65
C LEU A 49 5.44 20.72 8.02
N THR A 50 5.17 19.97 9.09
CA THR A 50 6.13 19.03 9.67
C THR A 50 5.82 17.59 9.28
N ALA A 51 4.62 17.11 9.60
CA ALA A 51 4.16 15.74 9.38
C ALA A 51 3.88 15.47 7.89
N ASP A 52 3.06 16.29 7.21
CA ASP A 52 2.72 16.01 5.80
C ASP A 52 3.98 16.07 4.90
N VAL A 53 4.90 16.99 5.17
CA VAL A 53 6.16 17.05 4.41
C VAL A 53 7.06 15.83 4.70
N GLN A 54 7.08 15.36 5.95
CA GLN A 54 7.83 14.16 6.32
C GLN A 54 7.21 12.89 5.69
N ASP A 55 5.89 12.82 5.64
CA ASP A 55 5.16 11.73 5.00
C ASP A 55 5.33 11.76 3.48
N PHE A 56 5.31 12.95 2.86
CA PHE A 56 5.65 13.11 1.45
C PHE A 56 7.07 12.63 1.15
N LYS A 57 8.05 13.03 1.97
CA LYS A 57 9.45 12.60 1.83
C LYS A 57 9.58 11.07 1.92
N THR A 58 8.91 10.46 2.89
CA THR A 58 8.96 9.00 3.08
C THR A 58 8.29 8.28 1.91
N SER A 59 7.13 8.77 1.49
CA SER A 59 6.40 8.25 0.33
C SER A 59 7.19 8.39 -0.96
N PHE A 60 7.84 9.52 -1.20
CA PHE A 60 8.68 9.76 -2.37
C PHE A 60 9.88 8.82 -2.38
N LYS A 61 10.59 8.69 -1.25
CA LYS A 61 11.70 7.73 -1.14
C LYS A 61 11.23 6.31 -1.43
N GLN A 62 10.09 5.91 -0.89
CA GLN A 62 9.53 4.58 -1.11
C GLN A 62 9.09 4.39 -2.57
N PHE A 63 8.47 5.39 -3.19
CA PHE A 63 8.05 5.35 -4.58
C PHE A 63 9.24 5.19 -5.53
N VAL A 64 10.31 5.98 -5.33
CA VAL A 64 11.51 5.94 -6.18
C VAL A 64 12.32 4.67 -5.92
N SER A 65 12.61 4.35 -4.65
CA SER A 65 13.34 3.13 -4.25
C SER A 65 12.64 1.87 -4.72
N GLN A 66 11.37 1.72 -4.38
CA GLN A 66 10.62 0.51 -4.67
C GLN A 66 10.18 0.46 -6.13
N GLY A 67 9.68 1.56 -6.69
CA GLY A 67 9.20 1.62 -8.07
C GLY A 67 10.31 1.37 -9.08
N LEU A 68 11.47 2.02 -8.92
CA LEU A 68 12.61 1.79 -9.82
C LEU A 68 13.12 0.35 -9.74
N ARG A 69 13.20 -0.20 -8.52
CA ARG A 69 13.62 -1.59 -8.31
C ARG A 69 12.63 -2.57 -8.92
N SER A 70 11.33 -2.38 -8.69
CA SER A 70 10.28 -3.22 -9.28
C SER A 70 10.26 -3.13 -10.80
N ALA A 71 10.46 -1.94 -11.38
CA ALA A 71 10.56 -1.77 -12.83
C ALA A 71 11.81 -2.48 -13.40
N ALA A 72 12.97 -2.32 -12.76
CA ALA A 72 14.19 -2.99 -13.17
C ALA A 72 14.09 -4.52 -13.05
N GLN A 73 13.46 -5.03 -11.99
CA GLN A 73 13.22 -6.48 -11.83
C GLN A 73 12.16 -7.01 -12.79
N LEU A 74 11.13 -6.24 -13.12
CA LEU A 74 10.17 -6.63 -14.15
C LEU A 74 10.84 -6.72 -15.52
N ILE A 75 11.56 -5.68 -15.93
CA ILE A 75 12.24 -5.65 -17.24
C ILE A 75 13.34 -6.72 -17.30
N GLY A 76 14.24 -6.75 -16.32
CA GLY A 76 15.34 -7.72 -16.27
C GLY A 76 14.85 -9.16 -16.12
N GLY A 77 13.79 -9.37 -15.33
CA GLY A 77 13.16 -10.67 -15.17
C GLY A 77 12.45 -11.15 -16.43
N SER A 78 11.69 -10.27 -17.11
CA SER A 78 11.07 -10.59 -18.40
C SER A 78 12.12 -10.93 -19.47
N ILE A 79 13.18 -10.14 -19.60
CA ILE A 79 14.27 -10.40 -20.56
C ILE A 79 14.93 -11.74 -20.27
N SER A 80 15.25 -12.02 -18.99
CA SER A 80 15.85 -13.29 -18.57
C SER A 80 14.92 -14.49 -18.85
N LEU A 81 13.61 -14.33 -18.60
CA LEU A 81 12.60 -15.35 -18.92
C LEU A 81 12.55 -15.67 -20.42
N PHE A 82 12.56 -14.65 -21.27
CA PHE A 82 12.55 -14.81 -22.72
C PHE A 82 13.86 -15.40 -23.27
N MET A 83 15.01 -15.09 -22.66
CA MET A 83 16.29 -15.67 -23.05
C MET A 83 16.46 -17.14 -22.66
N ILE A 84 15.89 -17.58 -21.54
CA ILE A 84 16.07 -18.96 -21.05
C ILE A 84 15.18 -19.96 -21.79
N SER A 85 13.85 -19.74 -21.85
CA SER A 85 13.00 -20.52 -22.75
C SER A 85 11.65 -19.83 -23.00
N PRO A 86 11.25 -19.61 -24.26
CA PRO A 86 9.97 -18.99 -24.59
C PRO A 86 8.77 -19.87 -24.22
N HIS A 87 8.93 -21.20 -24.17
CA HIS A 87 7.83 -22.12 -23.84
C HIS A 87 7.42 -22.06 -22.36
N MET A 88 8.38 -22.01 -21.44
CA MET A 88 8.10 -21.84 -20.00
C MET A 88 7.58 -20.43 -19.70
N ALA A 89 8.12 -19.43 -20.39
CA ALA A 89 7.64 -18.06 -20.27
C ALA A 89 6.18 -17.92 -20.72
N ALA A 90 5.77 -18.56 -21.82
CA ALA A 90 4.38 -18.52 -22.29
C ALA A 90 3.38 -19.12 -21.29
N ILE A 91 3.73 -20.25 -20.67
CA ILE A 91 2.88 -20.91 -19.66
C ILE A 91 2.79 -20.05 -18.39
N ALA A 92 3.93 -19.53 -17.92
CA ALA A 92 3.95 -18.60 -16.79
C ALA A 92 3.11 -17.34 -17.09
N LEU A 93 3.28 -16.75 -18.27
CA LEU A 93 2.56 -15.56 -18.72
C LEU A 93 1.06 -15.80 -18.90
N ALA A 94 0.64 -17.03 -19.26
CA ALA A 94 -0.76 -17.43 -19.28
C ALA A 94 -1.35 -17.65 -17.87
N SER A 95 -0.55 -18.08 -16.89
CA SER A 95 -0.99 -18.24 -15.50
C SER A 95 -1.20 -16.90 -14.77
N VAL A 96 -0.43 -15.87 -15.13
CA VAL A 96 -0.49 -14.53 -14.53
C VAL A 96 -1.89 -13.89 -14.63
N PRO A 97 -2.56 -13.79 -15.78
CA PRO A 97 -3.88 -13.16 -15.89
C PRO A 97 -4.96 -13.89 -15.08
N CYS A 98 -4.92 -15.23 -15.02
CA CYS A 98 -5.82 -16.01 -14.16
C CYS A 98 -5.65 -15.63 -12.68
N VAL A 99 -4.41 -15.58 -12.20
CA VAL A 99 -4.12 -15.20 -10.80
C VAL A 99 -4.51 -13.76 -10.53
N VAL A 100 -4.18 -12.83 -11.44
CA VAL A 100 -4.52 -11.41 -11.28
C VAL A 100 -6.04 -11.20 -11.27
N MET A 101 -6.80 -11.87 -12.14
CA MET A 101 -8.26 -11.76 -12.16
C MET A 101 -8.87 -12.27 -10.85
N PHE A 102 -8.39 -13.41 -10.34
CA PHE A 102 -8.86 -13.95 -9.07
C PHE A 102 -8.51 -13.04 -7.88
N MET A 103 -7.27 -12.56 -7.82
CA MET A 103 -6.78 -11.64 -6.79
C MET A 103 -7.52 -10.32 -6.78
N THR A 104 -7.80 -9.75 -7.95
CA THR A 104 -8.52 -8.48 -8.06
C THR A 104 -9.97 -8.60 -7.59
N TYR A 105 -10.63 -9.74 -7.86
CA TYR A 105 -11.98 -10.01 -7.36
C TYR A 105 -12.02 -10.09 -5.83
N LEU A 106 -11.14 -10.90 -5.21
CA LEU A 106 -11.02 -10.98 -3.75
C LEU A 106 -10.60 -9.64 -3.12
N GLY A 107 -9.64 -8.96 -3.75
CA GLY A 107 -9.14 -7.66 -3.30
C GLY A 107 -10.23 -6.58 -3.30
N LYS A 108 -11.16 -6.59 -4.27
CA LYS A 108 -12.32 -5.68 -4.28
C LYS A 108 -13.23 -5.90 -3.06
N LYS A 109 -13.55 -7.16 -2.75
CA LYS A 109 -14.35 -7.49 -1.54
C LYS A 109 -13.63 -7.04 -0.27
N LEU A 110 -12.34 -7.31 -0.17
CA LEU A 110 -11.53 -6.94 0.99
C LEU A 110 -11.45 -5.42 1.17
N ARG A 111 -11.33 -4.67 0.06
CA ARG A 111 -11.33 -3.21 0.06
C ARG A 111 -12.67 -2.63 0.52
N HIS A 112 -13.79 -3.22 0.10
CA HIS A 112 -15.11 -2.80 0.57
C HIS A 112 -15.25 -3.04 2.09
N LEU A 113 -14.80 -4.21 2.56
CA LEU A 113 -14.81 -4.56 3.97
C LEU A 113 -13.90 -3.63 4.81
N SER A 114 -12.73 -3.28 4.28
CA SER A 114 -11.81 -2.32 4.89
C SER A 114 -12.45 -0.94 5.01
N LYS A 115 -13.13 -0.46 3.96
CA LYS A 115 -13.84 0.82 4.00
C LYS A 115 -14.96 0.82 5.03
N SER A 116 -15.72 -0.28 5.13
CA SER A 116 -16.77 -0.45 6.15
C SER A 116 -16.20 -0.47 7.57
N SER A 117 -15.08 -1.16 7.78
CA SER A 117 -14.41 -1.21 9.08
C SER A 117 -13.89 0.17 9.49
N GLN A 118 -13.33 0.93 8.54
CA GLN A 118 -12.83 2.28 8.80
C GLN A 118 -13.97 3.25 9.10
N ALA A 119 -15.08 3.20 8.35
CA ALA A 119 -16.26 4.02 8.62
C ALA A 119 -16.87 3.72 10.01
N GLN A 120 -16.81 2.47 10.48
CA GLN A 120 -17.26 2.14 11.84
C GLN A 120 -16.32 2.68 12.92
N ALA A 121 -15.00 2.62 12.68
CA ALA A 121 -14.02 3.22 13.58
C ALA A 121 -14.20 4.74 13.67
N GLU A 122 -14.42 5.42 12.53
CA GLU A 122 -14.70 6.86 12.48
C GLU A 122 -15.98 7.21 13.25
N ARG A 123 -17.04 6.39 13.18
CA ARG A 123 -18.25 6.57 14.00
C ARG A 123 -17.97 6.49 15.50
N ALA A 124 -17.22 5.48 15.95
CA ALA A 124 -16.83 5.37 17.35
C ALA A 124 -16.01 6.57 17.82
N THR A 125 -15.09 7.07 16.99
CA THR A 125 -14.34 8.30 17.27
C THR A 125 -15.25 9.52 17.34
N GLY A 126 -16.22 9.65 16.42
CA GLY A 126 -17.19 10.74 16.44
C GLY A 126 -18.03 10.79 17.71
N VAL A 127 -18.52 9.64 18.20
CA VAL A 127 -19.25 9.56 19.49
C VAL A 127 -18.36 10.01 20.65
N CYS A 128 -17.10 9.60 20.66
CA CYS A 128 -16.13 10.02 21.67
C CYS A 128 -15.89 11.54 21.64
N GLU A 129 -15.68 12.11 20.45
CA GLU A 129 -15.48 13.55 20.27
C GLU A 129 -16.71 14.35 20.72
N GLU A 130 -17.92 13.91 20.36
CA GLU A 130 -19.16 14.56 20.77
C GLU A 130 -19.35 14.54 22.29
N ALA A 131 -19.13 13.39 22.92
CA ALA A 131 -19.26 13.22 24.37
C ALA A 131 -18.22 14.05 25.14
N LEU A 132 -16.96 14.10 24.67
CA LEU A 132 -15.89 14.87 25.30
C LEU A 132 -16.04 16.38 25.07
N SER A 133 -16.42 16.79 23.85
CA SER A 133 -16.65 18.20 23.53
C SER A 133 -17.82 18.78 24.34
N ASN A 134 -18.86 17.98 24.57
CA ASN A 134 -20.05 18.38 25.32
C ASN A 134 -20.12 17.80 26.74
N ILE A 135 -18.97 17.54 27.37
CA ILE A 135 -18.90 16.87 28.68
C ILE A 135 -19.72 17.57 29.77
N ARG A 136 -19.84 18.90 29.72
CA ARG A 136 -20.67 19.68 30.66
C ARG A 136 -22.15 19.33 30.52
N THR A 137 -22.65 19.18 29.29
CA THR A 137 -24.04 18.80 29.00
C THR A 137 -24.32 17.36 29.39
N VAL A 138 -23.36 16.45 29.16
CA VAL A 138 -23.48 15.04 29.57
C VAL A 138 -23.58 14.92 31.09
N ARG A 139 -22.74 15.67 31.82
CA ARG A 139 -22.75 15.72 33.29
C ARG A 139 -24.02 16.40 33.84
N SER A 140 -24.47 17.49 33.22
CA SER A 140 -25.71 18.17 33.67
C SER A 140 -26.95 17.32 33.45
N SER A 141 -26.94 16.45 32.43
CA SER A 141 -28.03 15.53 32.11
C SER A 141 -27.89 14.15 32.77
N ALA A 142 -26.86 13.93 33.62
CA ALA A 142 -26.56 12.65 34.29
C ALA A 142 -26.56 11.43 33.34
N CYS A 143 -26.06 11.63 32.11
CA CYS A 143 -26.11 10.63 31.04
C CYS A 143 -24.77 9.90 30.82
N GLU A 144 -23.83 9.93 31.79
CA GLU A 144 -22.48 9.38 31.56
C GLU A 144 -22.50 7.88 31.23
N TYR A 145 -23.32 7.09 31.95
CA TYR A 145 -23.44 5.66 31.70
C TYR A 145 -24.01 5.33 30.32
N ARG A 146 -24.93 6.17 29.81
CA ARG A 146 -25.53 5.98 28.49
C ARG A 146 -24.50 6.23 27.38
N GLU A 147 -23.71 7.29 27.52
CA GLU A 147 -22.62 7.59 26.58
C GLU A 147 -21.53 6.50 26.62
N MET A 148 -21.18 5.99 27.80
CA MET A 148 -20.25 4.86 27.92
C MET A 148 -20.77 3.60 27.21
N GLN A 149 -22.04 3.24 27.40
CA GLN A 149 -22.65 2.09 26.73
C GLN A 149 -22.71 2.27 25.20
N LEU A 150 -23.00 3.49 24.73
CA LEU A 150 -23.01 3.80 23.31
C LEU A 150 -21.62 3.64 22.69
N PHE A 151 -20.59 4.19 23.36
CA PHE A 151 -19.20 4.04 22.93
C PHE A 151 -18.75 2.58 22.94
N GLU A 152 -19.11 1.81 23.97
CA GLU A 152 -18.84 0.37 24.05
C GLU A 152 -19.50 -0.39 22.88
N ALA A 153 -20.77 -0.09 22.57
CA ALA A 153 -21.48 -0.74 21.46
C ALA A 153 -20.81 -0.46 20.10
N GLU A 154 -20.48 0.81 19.81
CA GLU A 154 -19.86 1.22 18.55
C GLU A 154 -18.44 0.64 18.41
N THR A 155 -17.65 0.64 19.49
CA THR A 155 -16.30 0.05 19.49
C THR A 155 -16.32 -1.46 19.34
N ASN A 156 -17.30 -2.16 19.93
CA ASN A 156 -17.42 -3.61 19.80
C ASN A 156 -17.85 -4.01 18.37
N GLU A 157 -18.75 -3.26 17.74
CA GLU A 157 -19.07 -3.45 16.32
C GLU A 157 -17.88 -3.10 15.40
N ALA A 158 -17.10 -2.07 15.72
CA ALA A 158 -15.84 -1.77 15.00
C ALA A 158 -14.86 -2.94 15.12
N ALA A 159 -14.68 -3.50 16.32
CA ALA A 159 -13.82 -4.66 16.57
C ALA A 159 -14.30 -5.90 15.78
N ARG A 160 -15.61 -6.14 15.74
CA ARG A 160 -16.21 -7.26 15.00
C ARG A 160 -15.99 -7.13 13.49
N LEU A 161 -16.13 -5.93 12.93
CA LEU A 161 -15.84 -5.66 11.52
C LEU A 161 -14.34 -5.78 11.22
N ALA A 162 -13.48 -5.28 12.10
CA ALA A 162 -12.03 -5.42 11.98
C ALA A 162 -11.60 -6.89 12.05
N GLN A 163 -12.23 -7.71 12.89
CA GLN A 163 -11.97 -9.14 12.96
C GLN A 163 -12.40 -9.87 11.68
N LYS A 164 -13.59 -9.54 11.13
CA LYS A 164 -14.01 -10.07 9.82
C LYS A 164 -13.06 -9.66 8.70
N LEU A 165 -12.56 -8.43 8.73
CA LEU A 165 -11.54 -7.95 7.81
C LEU A 165 -10.24 -8.76 7.97
N GLY A 166 -9.76 -8.94 9.19
CA GLY A 166 -8.57 -9.72 9.51
C GLY A 166 -8.67 -11.16 9.03
N TYR A 167 -9.82 -11.80 9.23
CA TYR A 167 -10.10 -13.14 8.71
C TYR A 167 -10.09 -13.19 7.17
N GLY A 168 -10.67 -12.17 6.53
CA GLY A 168 -10.62 -12.01 5.08
C GLY A 168 -9.18 -11.83 4.56
N ILE A 169 -8.35 -11.03 5.25
CA ILE A 169 -6.92 -10.85 4.94
C ILE A 169 -6.19 -12.17 5.10
N ALA A 170 -6.44 -12.91 6.18
CA ALA A 170 -5.80 -14.19 6.45
C ALA A 170 -6.10 -15.23 5.36
N ILE A 171 -7.37 -15.38 4.96
CA ILE A 171 -7.76 -16.24 3.84
C ILE A 171 -7.09 -15.78 2.54
N PHE A 172 -7.13 -14.48 2.26
CA PHE A 172 -6.53 -13.93 1.05
C PHE A 172 -5.02 -14.22 0.98
N GLN A 173 -4.32 -14.01 2.09
CA GLN A 173 -2.87 -14.23 2.19
C GLN A 173 -2.52 -15.73 2.15
N GLY A 174 -3.31 -16.58 2.79
CA GLY A 174 -3.17 -18.03 2.74
C GLY A 174 -3.36 -18.56 1.31
N LEU A 175 -4.43 -18.12 0.63
CA LEU A 175 -4.71 -18.52 -0.74
C LEU A 175 -3.64 -18.02 -1.71
N THR A 176 -3.17 -16.78 -1.52
CA THR A 176 -2.04 -16.22 -2.28
C THR A 176 -0.78 -17.05 -2.11
N ASN A 177 -0.42 -17.41 -0.87
CA ASN A 177 0.75 -18.25 -0.62
C ASN A 177 0.62 -19.63 -1.24
N PHE A 178 -0.57 -20.23 -1.15
CA PHE A 178 -0.82 -21.53 -1.77
C PHE A 178 -0.61 -21.46 -3.29
N PHE A 179 -1.24 -20.49 -3.97
CA PHE A 179 -1.06 -20.29 -5.42
C PHE A 179 0.39 -20.04 -5.81
N LEU A 180 1.12 -19.19 -5.06
CA LEU A 180 2.54 -18.91 -5.34
C LEU A 180 3.40 -20.17 -5.22
N ASN A 181 3.21 -20.96 -4.15
CA ASN A 181 3.93 -22.21 -3.97
C ASN A 181 3.58 -23.24 -5.05
N THR A 182 2.29 -23.36 -5.43
CA THR A 182 1.87 -24.22 -6.53
C THR A 182 2.49 -23.81 -7.87
N LEU A 183 2.59 -22.51 -8.16
CA LEU A 183 3.27 -22.02 -9.37
C LEU A 183 4.76 -22.37 -9.38
N VAL A 184 5.45 -22.22 -8.24
CA VAL A 184 6.86 -22.60 -8.11
C VAL A 184 7.04 -24.11 -8.31
N LEU A 185 6.19 -24.94 -7.68
CA LEU A 185 6.20 -26.39 -7.84
C LEU A 185 5.92 -26.83 -9.28
N SER A 186 4.93 -26.21 -9.94
CA SER A 186 4.61 -26.49 -11.34
C SER A 186 5.76 -26.11 -12.28
N THR A 187 6.41 -24.97 -12.02
CA THR A 187 7.60 -24.52 -12.76
C THR A 187 8.78 -25.49 -12.56
N LEU A 188 9.00 -25.95 -11.33
CA LEU A 188 10.02 -26.97 -11.01
C LEU A 188 9.73 -28.29 -11.71
N PHE A 189 8.47 -28.72 -11.75
CA PHE A 189 8.07 -29.98 -12.39
C PHE A 189 8.27 -29.94 -13.91
N MET A 190 7.79 -28.88 -14.58
CA MET A 190 8.05 -28.69 -16.03
C MET A 190 9.53 -28.49 -16.33
N GLY A 191 10.25 -27.78 -15.44
CA GLY A 191 11.69 -27.60 -15.54
C GLY A 191 12.46 -28.91 -15.46
N GLY A 192 12.16 -29.74 -14.46
CA GLY A 192 12.74 -31.07 -14.31
C GLY A 192 12.49 -31.95 -15.53
N HIS A 193 11.28 -31.89 -16.10
CA HIS A 193 10.95 -32.61 -17.33
C HIS A 193 11.80 -32.13 -18.53
N LEU A 194 11.99 -30.82 -18.70
CA LEU A 194 12.83 -30.26 -19.78
C LEU A 194 14.35 -30.52 -19.57
N MET A 195 14.80 -30.60 -18.31
CA MET A 195 16.16 -31.05 -17.96
C MET A 195 16.41 -32.50 -18.39
N SER A 196 15.40 -33.38 -18.25
CA SER A 196 15.50 -34.77 -18.68
C SER A 196 15.61 -34.92 -20.21
N THR A 197 15.31 -33.88 -20.98
CA THR A 197 15.42 -33.85 -22.45
C THR A 197 16.73 -33.19 -22.93
N GLU A 198 17.74 -33.00 -22.06
CA GLU A 198 19.04 -32.32 -22.31
C GLU A 198 18.97 -30.87 -22.85
N SER A 199 17.78 -30.28 -22.90
CA SER A 199 17.56 -28.95 -23.49
C SER A 199 17.92 -27.77 -22.57
N LEU A 200 18.10 -28.00 -21.26
CA LEU A 200 18.31 -26.95 -20.25
C LEU A 200 19.28 -27.39 -19.15
N SER A 201 20.24 -26.51 -18.82
CA SER A 201 21.14 -26.69 -17.68
C SER A 201 20.43 -26.44 -16.34
N PRO A 202 20.74 -27.20 -15.26
CA PRO A 202 20.21 -26.94 -13.92
C PRO A 202 20.45 -25.51 -13.43
N GLY A 203 21.55 -24.87 -13.86
CA GLY A 203 21.84 -23.46 -13.56
C GLY A 203 20.86 -22.49 -14.21
N ALA A 204 20.40 -22.77 -15.43
CA ALA A 204 19.41 -21.95 -16.12
C ALA A 204 18.03 -22.07 -15.44
N LEU A 205 17.70 -23.23 -14.88
CA LEU A 205 16.47 -23.45 -14.12
C LEU A 205 16.44 -22.70 -12.79
N MET A 206 17.55 -22.73 -12.05
CA MET A 206 17.73 -21.91 -10.85
C MET A 206 17.61 -20.42 -11.17
N ALA A 207 18.27 -19.96 -12.24
CA ALA A 207 18.18 -18.57 -12.69
C ALA A 207 16.75 -18.18 -13.08
N PHE A 208 16.01 -19.06 -13.75
CA PHE A 208 14.61 -18.86 -14.11
C PHE A 208 13.70 -18.76 -12.89
N LEU A 209 13.87 -19.63 -11.89
CA LEU A 209 13.10 -19.58 -10.64
C LEU A 209 13.33 -18.29 -9.88
N VAL A 210 14.58 -17.87 -9.74
CA VAL A 210 14.93 -16.61 -9.06
C VAL A 210 14.38 -15.40 -9.81
N ALA A 211 14.49 -15.39 -11.15
CA ALA A 211 13.92 -14.34 -11.99
C ALA A 211 12.39 -14.30 -11.88
N SER A 212 11.72 -15.45 -11.92
CA SER A 212 10.25 -15.58 -11.80
C SER A 212 9.74 -15.08 -10.44
N GLN A 213 10.39 -15.47 -9.34
CA GLN A 213 10.06 -14.94 -8.01
C GLN A 213 10.28 -13.43 -7.91
N GLY A 214 11.35 -12.92 -8.54
CA GLY A 214 11.62 -11.47 -8.63
C GLY A 214 10.51 -10.72 -9.38
N VAL A 215 10.05 -11.27 -10.50
CA VAL A 215 8.95 -10.73 -11.31
C VAL A 215 7.64 -10.75 -10.52
N GLN A 216 7.29 -11.86 -9.86
CA GLN A 216 6.08 -11.96 -9.02
C GLN A 216 6.05 -10.89 -7.92
N ARG A 217 7.14 -10.73 -7.17
CA ARG A 217 7.24 -9.72 -6.11
C ARG A 217 7.13 -8.30 -6.67
N SER A 218 7.75 -8.05 -7.82
CA SER A 218 7.73 -6.74 -8.47
C SER A 218 6.36 -6.41 -9.04
N LEU A 219 5.63 -7.39 -9.57
CA LEU A 219 4.27 -7.22 -10.05
C LEU A 219 3.31 -6.88 -8.91
N ALA A 220 3.46 -7.54 -7.75
CA ALA A 220 2.69 -7.23 -6.55
C ALA A 220 2.95 -5.79 -6.07
N GLN A 221 4.22 -5.37 -6.03
CA GLN A 221 4.60 -4.00 -5.64
C GLN A 221 4.16 -2.95 -6.65
N GLY A 222 4.30 -3.23 -7.95
CA GLY A 222 3.83 -2.38 -9.04
C GLY A 222 2.31 -2.19 -8.99
N SER A 223 1.54 -3.25 -8.71
CA SER A 223 0.09 -3.16 -8.51
C SER A 223 -0.29 -2.26 -7.33
N ILE A 224 0.46 -2.34 -6.22
CA ILE A 224 0.26 -1.45 -5.07
C ILE A 224 0.56 0.01 -5.45
N LEU A 225 1.67 0.26 -6.15
CA LEU A 225 2.10 1.59 -6.62
C LEU A 225 1.11 2.21 -7.62
N LEU A 226 0.62 1.43 -8.59
CA LEU A 226 -0.43 1.86 -9.51
C LEU A 226 -1.74 2.14 -8.74
N GLY A 227 -2.07 1.29 -7.77
CA GLY A 227 -3.23 1.47 -6.91
C GLY A 227 -3.15 2.71 -6.01
N THR A 228 -1.96 3.15 -5.60
CA THR A 228 -1.77 4.40 -4.85
C THR A 228 -1.72 5.61 -5.78
N MET A 229 -1.10 5.50 -6.96
CA MET A 229 -1.13 6.55 -7.98
C MET A 229 -2.56 6.88 -8.44
N ILE A 230 -3.36 5.87 -8.80
CA ILE A 230 -4.75 6.06 -9.22
C ILE A 230 -5.57 6.72 -8.10
N ARG A 231 -5.35 6.31 -6.85
CA ARG A 231 -5.97 6.95 -5.68
C ARG A 231 -5.53 8.41 -5.53
N GLY A 232 -4.24 8.70 -5.64
CA GLY A 232 -3.68 10.05 -5.56
C GLY A 232 -4.21 10.98 -6.64
N MET A 233 -4.27 10.52 -7.89
CA MET A 233 -4.87 11.29 -9.00
C MET A 233 -6.36 11.55 -8.77
N SER A 234 -7.12 10.56 -8.28
CA SER A 234 -8.55 10.71 -7.99
C SER A 234 -8.86 11.62 -6.79
N ALA A 235 -7.89 11.79 -5.88
CA ALA A 235 -7.98 12.73 -4.77
C ALA A 235 -7.59 14.15 -5.24
N GLY A 236 -6.55 14.28 -6.06
CA GLY A 236 -6.15 15.55 -6.67
C GLY A 236 -7.25 16.16 -7.55
N SER A 237 -7.98 15.34 -8.32
CA SER A 237 -9.10 15.80 -9.15
C SER A 237 -10.37 16.18 -8.36
N ARG A 238 -10.36 16.08 -7.03
CA ARG A 238 -11.43 16.62 -6.16
C ARG A 238 -11.01 17.92 -5.46
N VAL A 239 -9.72 18.24 -5.50
CA VAL A 239 -9.13 19.42 -4.88
C VAL A 239 -8.85 20.52 -5.93
N PHE A 240 -8.72 20.14 -7.20
CA PHE A 240 -8.80 21.03 -8.38
C PHE A 240 -10.12 20.83 -9.10
#